data_AF-A0A132UC25-F1
#
_entry.id   AF-A0A132UC25-F1
#
_cell.length_a   1.000
_cell.length_b   1.000
_cell.length_c   1.000
_cell.angle_alpha   90.00
_cell.angle_beta   90.00
_cell.angle_gamma   90.00
#
_symmetry.space_group_name_H-M   'P 1'
#
loop_
_entity.id
_entity.type
_entity.pdbx_description
1 polymer ?
#
loop_
_entity_poly.entity_id
_entity_poly.type
_entity_poly.pdbx_seq_one_letter_code
_entity_poly.pdbx_strand_id
1 'polypeptide(L)' 'MIELHGASGYLLNQFMSPYSQIRQDKYGGTLQNRARFAVDVIQNIKQKTGADFPVSYRITINEYVQ' A
#
# COMPACT_ATOMS: atom_id res chain seq x y z
N MET A 1 -8.92 8.88 -13.63
CA MET A 1 -8.75 8.46 -12.22
C MET A 1 -8.27 7.03 -12.19
N ILE A 2 -7.36 6.69 -11.28
CA ILE A 2 -6.96 5.31 -11.00
C ILE A 2 -7.21 5.03 -9.52
N GLU A 3 -7.69 3.83 -9.20
CA GLU A 3 -7.78 3.33 -7.83
C GLU A 3 -6.74 2.22 -7.60
N LEU A 4 -5.94 2.38 -6.55
CA LEU A 4 -5.03 1.36 -6.08
C LEU A 4 -5.76 0.39 -5.15
N HIS A 5 -5.73 -0.89 -5.50
CA HIS A 5 -6.37 -1.94 -4.72
C HIS A 5 -5.45 -2.43 -3.59
N GLY A 6 -5.50 -1.73 -2.44
CA GLY A 6 -4.79 -2.07 -1.21
C GLY A 6 -5.63 -2.80 -0.17
N ALA A 7 -6.57 -3.62 -0.62
CA ALA A 7 -7.53 -4.31 0.22
C ALA A 7 -7.54 -5.82 -0.05
N SER A 8 -8.33 -6.56 0.71
CA SER A 8 -8.73 -7.96 0.45
C SER A 8 -7.55 -8.94 0.28
N GLY A 9 -6.42 -8.74 0.98
CA GLY A 9 -5.29 -9.67 0.93
C GLY A 9 -4.46 -9.62 -0.35
N TYR A 10 -4.73 -8.70 -1.27
CA TYR A 10 -3.92 -8.50 -2.48
C TYR A 10 -2.58 -7.82 -2.18
N LEU A 11 -1.69 -7.74 -3.17
CA LEU A 11 -0.29 -7.34 -3.00
C LEU A 11 -0.07 -6.10 -2.12
N LEU A 12 -0.76 -4.99 -2.41
CA LEU A 12 -0.60 -3.76 -1.62
C LEU A 12 -1.08 -3.95 -0.17
N ASN A 13 -2.13 -4.75 0.04
CA ASN A 13 -2.56 -5.14 1.38
C ASN A 13 -1.54 -6.07 2.06
N GLN A 14 -0.90 -7.00 1.33
CA GLN A 14 0.15 -7.87 1.87
C GLN A 14 1.35 -7.07 2.36
N PHE A 15 1.68 -5.96 1.71
CA PHE A 15 2.73 -5.08 2.20
C PHE A 15 2.32 -4.32 3.48
N MET A 16 1.06 -3.90 3.57
CA MET A 16 0.52 -3.12 4.68
C MET A 16 0.22 -3.95 5.94
N SER A 17 -0.23 -5.18 5.75
CA SER A 17 -0.68 -6.09 6.81
C SER A 17 0.50 -6.55 7.68
N PRO A 18 0.45 -6.37 9.01
CA PRO A 18 1.47 -6.93 9.90
C PRO A 18 1.41 -8.47 9.97
N TYR A 19 0.31 -9.10 9.56
CA TYR A 19 0.12 -10.53 9.64
C TYR A 19 0.76 -11.29 8.48
N SER A 20 0.64 -10.74 7.27
CA SER A 20 1.26 -11.35 6.07
C SER A 20 2.67 -10.83 5.79
N GLN A 21 3.04 -9.65 6.30
CA GLN A 21 4.37 -9.05 6.09
C GLN A 21 5.36 -9.46 7.18
N ILE A 22 6.18 -10.47 6.91
CA ILE A 22 7.25 -10.96 7.81
C ILE A 22 8.66 -10.44 7.44
N ARG A 23 8.74 -9.49 6.51
CA ARG A 23 10.01 -8.90 6.05
C ARG A 23 10.70 -8.13 7.18
N GLN A 24 12.04 -8.14 7.16
CA GLN A 24 12.89 -7.38 8.08
C GLN A 24 13.72 -6.30 7.38
N ASP A 25 13.43 -6.02 6.11
CA ASP A 25 14.08 -4.97 5.34
C ASP A 25 13.31 -3.64 5.43
N LYS A 26 13.69 -2.67 4.57
CA LYS A 26 13.08 -1.33 4.53
C LYS A 26 11.58 -1.31 4.18
N TYR A 27 10.99 -2.44 3.80
CA TYR A 27 9.57 -2.59 3.47
C TYR A 27 8.77 -3.37 4.54
N GLY A 28 9.41 -3.84 5.60
CA GLY A 28 8.79 -4.57 6.70
C GLY A 28 9.00 -3.95 8.08
N GLY A 29 8.44 -4.59 9.11
CA GLY A 29 8.52 -4.12 10.49
C GLY A 29 7.53 -2.99 10.77
N THR A 30 8.00 -1.74 10.84
CA THR A 30 7.17 -0.59 11.25
C THR A 30 6.05 -0.25 10.25
N LEU A 31 5.02 0.47 10.70
CA LEU A 31 3.93 0.94 9.83
C LEU A 31 4.46 1.74 8.63
N GLN A 32 5.43 2.63 8.86
CA GLN A 32 6.03 3.47 7.82
C GLN A 32 6.74 2.63 6.75
N ASN A 33 7.44 1.57 7.14
CA ASN A 33 8.09 0.67 6.19
C ASN A 33 7.08 -0.15 5.39
N ARG A 34 6.04 -0.67 6.05
CA ARG A 34 4.95 -1.40 5.40
C ARG A 34 4.18 -0.55 4.38
N ALA A 35 3.96 0.73 4.70
CA ALA A 35 3.33 1.70 3.79
C ALA A 35 4.23 2.17 2.65
N ARG A 36 5.55 1.98 2.75
CA ARG A 36 6.53 2.50 1.80
C ARG A 36 6.24 2.06 0.37
N PHE A 37 5.91 0.78 0.16
CA PHE A 37 5.63 0.29 -1.18
C PHE A 37 4.40 0.96 -1.82
N ALA A 38 3.32 1.15 -1.05
CA ALA A 38 2.14 1.86 -1.54
C ALA A 38 2.44 3.33 -1.87
N VAL A 39 3.24 3.99 -1.04
CA VAL A 39 3.68 5.38 -1.26
C VAL A 39 4.53 5.48 -2.53
N ASP A 40 5.51 4.59 -2.71
CA ASP A 40 6.39 4.56 -3.90
C ASP A 40 5.55 4.41 -5.19
N VAL A 41 4.53 3.55 -5.18
CA VAL A 41 3.60 3.37 -6.30
C VAL A 41 2.79 4.63 -6.59
N ILE A 42 2.20 5.26 -5.56
CA ILE A 42 1.42 6.50 -5.71
C ILE A 42 2.30 7.62 -6.29
N GLN A 43 3.51 7.78 -5.76
CA GLN A 43 4.46 8.78 -6.26
C GLN A 43 4.83 8.53 -7.72
N ASN A 44 5.08 7.28 -8.10
CA ASN A 44 5.41 6.93 -9.48
C ASN A 44 4.24 7.18 -10.44
N ILE A 45 3.00 6.91 -10.03
CA ILE A 45 1.81 7.27 -10.79
C ILE A 45 1.76 8.78 -10.98
N LYS A 46 1.84 9.56 -9.89
CA LYS A 46 1.81 11.03 -9.94
C LYS A 46 2.92 11.62 -10.82
N GLN A 47 4.11 11.05 -10.80
CA GLN A 47 5.21 11.46 -11.69
C GLN A 47 4.86 11.28 -13.17
N LYS A 48 4.13 10.23 -13.53
CA LYS A 48 3.76 9.91 -14.92
C LYS A 48 2.49 10.62 -15.39
N THR A 49 1.56 10.90 -14.47
CA THR A 49 0.24 11.44 -14.81
C THR A 49 0.07 12.92 -14.48
N GLY A 50 1.00 13.51 -13.73
CA GLY A 50 0.89 14.88 -13.22
C GLY A 50 0.15 14.98 -11.88
N ALA A 51 0.30 16.14 -11.23
CA ALA A 51 -0.20 16.40 -9.88
C ALA A 51 -1.75 16.35 -9.79
N ASP A 52 -2.42 16.86 -10.82
CA ASP A 52 -3.89 16.99 -10.84
C ASP A 52 -4.62 15.68 -11.20
N PHE A 53 -3.89 14.64 -11.64
CA PHE A 53 -4.50 13.37 -11.97
C PHE A 53 -5.03 12.69 -10.69
N PRO A 54 -6.33 12.36 -10.59
CA PRO A 54 -6.90 11.79 -9.37
C PRO A 54 -6.46 10.33 -9.17
N VAL A 55 -5.96 10.04 -7.96
CA VAL A 55 -5.55 8.71 -7.51
C VAL A 55 -6.26 8.41 -6.20
N SER A 56 -7.03 7.32 -6.13
CA SER A 56 -7.62 6.80 -4.91
C SER A 56 -6.89 5.55 -4.42
N TYR A 57 -7.05 5.23 -3.14
CA TYR A 57 -6.49 4.02 -2.53
C TYR A 57 -7.60 3.33 -1.73
N ARG A 58 -7.90 2.08 -2.10
CA ARG A 58 -8.84 1.23 -1.38
C ARG A 58 -8.10 0.46 -0.30
N ILE A 59 -8.56 0.52 0.94
CA ILE A 59 -7.88 -0.09 2.10
C ILE A 59 -8.80 -1.02 2.89
N THR A 60 -8.25 -2.14 3.36
CA THR A 60 -8.89 -2.95 4.41
C THR A 60 -8.54 -2.37 5.77
N ILE A 61 -9.55 -1.90 6.52
CA ILE A 61 -9.37 -1.26 7.83
C ILE A 61 -9.10 -2.29 8.94
N ASN A 62 -9.72 -3.46 8.84
CA ASN A 62 -9.53 -4.57 9.76
C ASN A 62 -9.54 -5.88 8.95
N GLU A 63 -8.53 -6.71 9.18
CA GLU A 63 -8.35 -7.99 8.49
C GLU A 63 -9.00 -9.16 9.24
N TYR A 64 -9.49 -8.94 10.46
CA TYR A 64 -10.15 -9.96 11.32
C TYR A 64 -9.33 -11.26 11.47
N VAL A 65 -8.01 -11.12 11.51
CA VAL A 65 -7.07 -12.21 11.76
C VAL A 65 -6.94 -12.43 13.27
N GLN A 66 -6.94 -13.69 13.69
CA GLN A 66 -6.79 -14.13 15.08
C GLN A 66 -5.33 -14.40 15.44
#